data_AF-A0A8K0J311-F1
#
_entry.id   AF-A0A8K0J311-F1
#
_cell.length_a   1.000
_cell.length_b   1.000
_cell.length_c   1.000
_cell.angle_alpha   90.00
_cell.angle_beta   90.00
_cell.angle_gamma   90.00
#
_symmetry.space_group_name_H-M   'P 1'
#
loop_
_entity.id
_entity.type
_entity.pdbx_description
1 polymer ?
#
loop_
_entity_poly.entity_id
_entity_poly.type
_entity_poly.pdbx_seq_one_letter_code
_entity_poly.pdbx_strand_id
1 'polypeptide(L)'
;MSKILTVFGATGNQGGSVIRAVLADEVLSREFTVRGVTRDVDKPAARALAAQGVEMVQPGFFMSNLLGFIRKSPDGLVWPMPEGVSLHEAQLPLLDAARDTGLFVKAAMKHFPDTAGTRILAATDYYSPARIVAELQEVTGKKVSYVETPHDVFKESLPGSAAQEMLENMLLLQDPGYYAGADLRPSLQLLDPDDKPVTWKAFAQQNKDKWE
;
A
#
# COMPACT_ATOMS: atom_id res chain seq x y z
N MET A 1 15.52 -16.12 19.83
CA MET A 1 15.00 -15.39 18.68
C MET A 1 14.82 -13.94 19.07
N SER A 2 15.36 -13.00 18.31
CA SER A 2 15.17 -11.57 18.50
C SER A 2 13.69 -11.22 18.28
N LYS A 3 13.14 -10.31 19.08
CA LYS A 3 11.81 -9.73 18.89
C LYS A 3 11.84 -8.76 17.71
N ILE A 4 10.68 -8.35 17.21
CA ILE A 4 10.60 -7.42 16.08
C ILE A 4 10.06 -6.08 16.55
N LEU A 5 10.67 -5.01 16.05
CA LEU A 5 10.11 -3.68 16.11
C LEU A 5 9.81 -3.17 14.70
N THR A 6 8.52 -3.16 14.33
CA THR A 6 8.05 -2.57 13.08
C THR A 6 7.74 -1.09 13.28
N VAL A 7 8.37 -0.24 12.48
CA VAL A 7 8.23 1.21 12.55
C VAL A 7 7.63 1.74 11.26
N PHE A 8 6.41 2.29 11.36
CA PHE A 8 5.73 2.96 10.25
C PHE A 8 6.23 4.40 10.09
N GLY A 9 6.29 4.87 8.85
CA GLY A 9 6.91 6.16 8.56
C GLY A 9 8.39 6.16 8.92
N ALA A 10 9.07 5.03 8.66
CA ALA A 10 10.45 4.75 9.06
C ALA A 10 11.45 5.84 8.69
N THR A 11 11.21 6.51 7.56
CA THR A 11 12.07 7.59 7.05
C THR A 11 11.68 8.99 7.52
N GLY A 12 10.54 9.12 8.21
CA GLY A 12 10.10 10.39 8.79
C GLY A 12 10.82 10.69 10.10
N ASN A 13 10.72 11.92 10.59
CA ASN A 13 11.43 12.37 11.80
C ASN A 13 11.14 11.48 13.01
N GLN A 14 9.86 11.11 13.22
CA GLN A 14 9.43 10.30 14.35
C GLN A 14 9.88 8.84 14.22
N GLY A 15 9.51 8.18 13.13
CA GLY A 15 9.87 6.77 12.89
C GLY A 15 11.38 6.56 12.83
N GLY A 16 12.11 7.41 12.10
CA GLY A 16 13.56 7.31 11.98
C GLY A 16 14.29 7.53 13.31
N SER A 17 13.75 8.36 14.19
CA SER A 17 14.32 8.56 15.54
C SER A 17 14.21 7.30 16.39
N VAL A 18 13.06 6.61 16.35
CA VAL A 18 12.86 5.34 17.06
C VAL A 18 13.85 4.28 16.56
N ILE A 19 14.00 4.17 15.23
CA ILE A 19 14.94 3.21 14.63
C ILE A 19 16.37 3.48 15.09
N ARG A 20 16.84 4.73 15.00
CA ARG A 20 18.20 5.09 15.43
C ARG A 20 18.43 4.81 16.91
N ALA A 21 17.45 5.11 17.78
CA ALA A 21 17.57 4.86 19.21
C ALA A 21 17.73 3.36 19.52
N VAL A 22 16.96 2.51 18.85
CA VAL A 22 17.02 1.05 19.04
C VAL A 22 18.32 0.46 18.51
N LEU A 23 18.79 0.92 17.34
CA LEU A 23 20.05 0.44 16.77
C LEU A 23 21.27 0.89 17.59
N ALA A 24 21.22 2.06 18.22
CA ALA A 24 22.31 2.60 19.03
C ALA A 24 22.40 2.01 20.44
N ASP A 25 21.33 1.37 20.93
CA ASP A 25 21.29 0.78 22.27
C ASP A 25 21.73 -0.69 22.22
N GLU A 26 22.74 -1.07 23.03
CA GLU A 26 23.32 -2.43 23.00
C GLU A 26 22.36 -3.53 23.46
N VAL A 27 21.39 -3.19 24.31
CA VAL A 27 20.39 -4.15 24.79
C VAL A 27 19.30 -4.30 23.74
N LEU A 28 18.74 -3.17 23.29
CA LEU A 28 17.64 -3.18 22.33
C LEU A 28 18.06 -3.69 20.95
N SER A 29 19.27 -3.40 20.48
CA SER A 29 19.79 -3.92 19.20
C SER A 29 20.03 -5.44 19.20
N ARG A 30 20.27 -6.03 20.38
CA ARG A 30 20.34 -7.49 20.55
C ARG A 30 18.97 -8.13 20.75
N GLU A 31 18.05 -7.40 21.37
CA GLU A 31 16.69 -7.86 21.62
C GLU A 31 15.80 -7.73 20.37
N PHE A 32 15.99 -6.70 19.55
CA PHE A 32 15.10 -6.36 18.43
C PHE A 32 15.81 -6.31 17.08
N THR A 33 15.21 -7.00 16.10
CA THR A 33 15.43 -6.70 14.68
C THR A 33 14.47 -5.59 14.27
N VAL A 34 14.99 -4.52 13.66
CA VAL A 34 14.20 -3.35 13.29
C VAL A 34 13.70 -3.45 11.85
N ARG A 35 12.43 -3.11 11.66
CA ARG A 35 11.79 -3.08 10.34
C ARG A 35 11.17 -1.73 10.04
N GLY A 36 11.53 -1.16 8.90
CA GLY A 36 11.01 0.12 8.44
C GLY A 36 9.93 -0.06 7.37
N VAL A 37 8.76 0.53 7.60
CA VAL A 37 7.70 0.68 6.57
C VAL A 37 7.72 2.10 6.04
N THR A 38 7.92 2.25 4.72
CA THR A 38 7.96 3.56 4.03
C THR A 38 7.36 3.45 2.63
N ARG A 39 6.74 4.55 2.16
CA ARG A 39 6.16 4.65 0.81
C ARG A 39 7.20 4.55 -0.31
N ASP A 40 8.43 4.94 0.00
CA ASP A 40 9.57 4.90 -0.93
C ASP A 40 10.78 4.35 -0.17
N VAL A 41 11.25 3.18 -0.63
CA VAL A 41 12.40 2.43 -0.09
C VAL A 41 13.71 2.78 -0.83
N ASP A 42 13.62 3.49 -1.95
CA ASP A 42 14.74 3.87 -2.80
C ASP A 42 15.30 5.27 -2.48
N LYS A 43 14.53 6.13 -1.81
CA LYS A 43 15.04 7.44 -1.38
C LYS A 43 16.23 7.32 -0.41
N PRO A 44 17.12 8.33 -0.36
CA PRO A 44 18.38 8.25 0.41
C PRO A 44 18.20 7.83 1.88
N ALA A 45 17.18 8.34 2.56
CA ALA A 45 16.92 7.99 3.95
C ALA A 45 16.56 6.51 4.15
N ALA A 46 15.82 5.90 3.24
CA ALA A 46 15.47 4.48 3.31
C ALA A 46 16.69 3.59 3.06
N ARG A 47 17.51 3.92 2.05
CA ARG A 47 18.77 3.21 1.76
C ARG A 47 19.75 3.28 2.94
N ALA A 48 19.84 4.43 3.61
CA ALA A 48 20.67 4.59 4.80
C ALA A 48 20.21 3.70 5.97
N LEU A 49 18.90 3.52 6.16
CA LEU A 49 18.37 2.59 7.16
C LEU A 49 18.65 1.13 6.76
N ALA A 50 18.42 0.77 5.49
CA ALA A 50 18.72 -0.57 4.99
C ALA A 50 20.19 -0.96 5.17
N ALA A 51 21.12 -0.03 4.92
CA ALA A 51 22.56 -0.23 5.13
C ALA A 51 22.94 -0.48 6.61
N GLN A 52 22.07 -0.11 7.55
CA GLN A 52 22.23 -0.38 8.99
C GLN A 52 21.57 -1.70 9.42
N GLY A 53 21.13 -2.53 8.47
CA GLY A 53 20.47 -3.81 8.76
C GLY A 53 18.98 -3.68 9.04
N VAL A 54 18.36 -2.53 8.78
CA VAL A 54 16.90 -2.37 8.89
C VAL A 54 16.24 -3.00 7.66
N GLU A 55 15.31 -3.92 7.90
CA GLU A 55 14.54 -4.51 6.81
C GLU A 55 13.49 -3.52 6.31
N MET A 56 13.34 -3.38 5.00
CA MET A 56 12.46 -2.38 4.41
C MET A 56 11.27 -3.04 3.72
N VAL A 57 10.06 -2.62 4.08
CA VAL A 57 8.80 -3.05 3.45
C VAL A 57 8.13 -1.86 2.79
N GLN A 58 7.78 -2.00 1.51
CA GLN A 58 7.07 -0.99 0.75
C GLN A 58 5.59 -1.38 0.62
N PRO A 59 4.68 -0.74 1.37
CA PRO A 59 3.25 -1.07 1.31
C PRO A 59 2.63 -0.65 -0.02
N GLY A 60 1.62 -1.40 -0.47
CA GLY A 60 0.81 -1.07 -1.64
C GLY A 60 -0.26 -0.02 -1.32
N PHE A 61 -1.18 0.16 -2.26
CA PHE A 61 -2.37 0.98 -2.09
C PHE A 61 -3.37 0.27 -1.17
N PHE A 62 -3.74 0.91 -0.06
CA PHE A 62 -4.61 0.27 0.92
C PHE A 62 -6.04 0.16 0.41
N MET A 63 -6.58 -1.07 0.41
CA MET A 63 -7.96 -1.32 -0.02
C MET A 63 -8.98 -0.50 0.79
N SER A 64 -8.69 -0.24 2.07
CA SER A 64 -9.52 0.61 2.94
C SER A 64 -9.66 2.05 2.43
N ASN A 65 -8.72 2.56 1.64
CA ASN A 65 -8.83 3.90 1.04
C ASN A 65 -9.98 3.96 0.02
N LEU A 66 -10.27 2.85 -0.67
CA LEU A 66 -11.37 2.78 -1.64
C LEU A 66 -12.74 2.94 -0.96
N LEU A 67 -12.86 2.61 0.33
CA LEU A 67 -14.08 2.87 1.11
C LEU A 67 -14.39 4.38 1.23
N GLY A 68 -13.37 5.23 1.15
CA GLY A 68 -13.52 6.69 1.20
C GLY A 68 -13.56 7.35 -0.19
N PHE A 69 -12.83 6.80 -1.17
CA PHE A 69 -12.80 7.35 -2.52
C PHE A 69 -14.02 6.98 -3.36
N ILE A 70 -14.58 5.77 -3.18
CA ILE A 70 -15.80 5.36 -3.86
C ILE A 70 -16.98 5.82 -3.01
N ARG A 71 -17.71 6.83 -3.50
CA ARG A 71 -18.79 7.51 -2.79
C ARG A 71 -20.15 6.96 -3.21
N LYS A 72 -21.11 7.01 -2.30
CA LYS A 72 -22.51 6.70 -2.60
C LYS A 72 -23.14 7.83 -3.42
N SER A 73 -23.96 7.47 -4.40
CA SER A 73 -24.78 8.40 -5.18
C SER A 73 -26.21 7.85 -5.32
N PRO A 74 -27.19 8.66 -5.74
CA PRO A 74 -28.55 8.17 -5.99
C PRO A 74 -28.63 7.02 -7.01
N ASP A 75 -27.71 7.00 -7.97
CA ASP A 75 -27.66 6.01 -9.06
C ASP A 75 -26.71 4.82 -8.77
N GLY A 76 -26.21 4.70 -7.53
CA GLY A 76 -25.32 3.62 -7.10
C GLY A 76 -24.06 4.14 -6.42
N LEU A 77 -22.90 3.83 -6.99
CA LEU A 77 -21.60 4.22 -6.48
C LEU A 77 -20.85 5.04 -7.55
N VAL A 78 -20.08 6.03 -7.11
CA VAL A 78 -19.26 6.88 -7.97
C VAL A 78 -17.84 6.92 -7.45
N TRP A 79 -16.87 6.69 -8.34
CA TRP A 79 -15.46 6.79 -8.04
C TRP A 79 -14.86 7.93 -8.87
N PRO A 80 -14.77 9.15 -8.30
CA PRO A 80 -14.07 10.24 -8.94
C PRO A 80 -12.56 9.99 -8.91
N MET A 81 -11.92 10.15 -10.06
CA MET A 81 -10.47 10.08 -10.21
C MET A 81 -9.98 11.28 -11.03
N PRO A 82 -8.76 11.78 -10.80
CA PRO A 82 -8.25 12.89 -11.58
C PRO A 82 -8.03 12.47 -13.03
N GLU A 83 -8.24 13.40 -13.96
CA GLU A 83 -7.86 13.24 -15.37
C GLU A 83 -6.40 12.77 -15.50
N GLY A 84 -6.15 11.84 -16.42
CA GLY A 84 -4.84 11.22 -16.59
C GLY A 84 -4.64 9.93 -15.80
N VAL A 85 -5.63 9.49 -15.01
CA VAL A 85 -5.66 8.13 -14.43
C VAL A 85 -6.65 7.27 -15.21
N SER A 86 -6.15 6.48 -16.14
CA SER A 86 -6.92 5.65 -17.06
C SER A 86 -7.66 4.52 -16.34
N LEU A 87 -8.93 4.33 -16.70
CA LEU A 87 -9.76 3.21 -16.24
C LEU A 87 -9.12 1.83 -16.53
N HIS A 88 -8.38 1.71 -17.62
CA HIS A 88 -7.86 0.42 -18.09
C HIS A 88 -6.35 0.25 -17.91
N GLU A 89 -5.59 1.35 -17.93
CA GLU A 89 -4.13 1.28 -17.92
C GLU A 89 -3.54 1.50 -16.52
N ALA A 90 -4.13 2.37 -15.70
CA ALA A 90 -3.61 2.63 -14.36
C ALA A 90 -3.56 1.35 -13.53
N GLN A 91 -2.50 1.18 -12.73
CA GLN A 91 -2.29 -0.03 -11.94
C GLN A 91 -2.18 0.30 -10.45
N LEU A 92 -3.08 -0.30 -9.66
CA LEU A 92 -3.11 -0.18 -8.20
C LEU A 92 -2.63 -1.49 -7.58
N PRO A 93 -1.46 -1.52 -6.91
CA PRO A 93 -1.03 -2.68 -6.14
C PRO A 93 -1.81 -2.72 -4.82
N LEU A 94 -2.94 -3.43 -4.80
CA LEU A 94 -3.85 -3.37 -3.65
C LEU A 94 -3.36 -4.23 -2.48
N LEU A 95 -3.51 -3.72 -1.25
CA LEU A 95 -3.19 -4.43 -0.01
C LEU A 95 -4.29 -4.21 1.03
N ASP A 96 -4.79 -5.28 1.66
CA ASP A 96 -5.51 -5.16 2.93
C ASP A 96 -4.48 -5.00 4.06
N ALA A 97 -4.11 -3.75 4.34
CA ALA A 97 -3.02 -3.46 5.25
C ALA A 97 -3.24 -4.01 6.67
N ALA A 98 -4.50 -4.05 7.13
CA ALA A 98 -4.81 -4.50 8.48
C ALA A 98 -4.56 -5.99 8.67
N ARG A 99 -4.86 -6.80 7.64
CA ARG A 99 -4.69 -8.25 7.68
C ARG A 99 -3.33 -8.70 7.12
N ASP A 100 -2.92 -8.16 5.98
CA ASP A 100 -1.90 -8.78 5.13
C ASP A 100 -0.51 -8.22 5.34
N THR A 101 -0.36 -7.03 5.96
CA THR A 101 0.97 -6.48 6.27
C THR A 101 1.80 -7.49 7.07
N GLY A 102 1.16 -8.20 8.01
CA GLY A 102 1.79 -9.25 8.81
C GLY A 102 2.37 -10.41 7.99
N LEU A 103 1.80 -10.73 6.82
CA LEU A 103 2.27 -11.82 5.96
C LEU A 103 3.61 -11.47 5.30
N PHE A 104 3.69 -10.30 4.66
CA PHE A 104 4.92 -9.81 4.04
C PHE A 104 6.01 -9.53 5.08
N VAL A 105 5.60 -9.06 6.25
CA VAL A 105 6.44 -8.93 7.44
C VAL A 105 6.97 -10.31 7.86
N LYS A 106 6.14 -11.33 8.01
CA LYS A 106 6.58 -12.69 8.35
C LYS A 106 7.57 -13.24 7.31
N ALA A 107 7.27 -13.07 6.02
CA ALA A 107 8.11 -13.49 4.93
C ALA A 107 9.50 -12.85 4.97
N ALA A 108 9.56 -11.52 5.16
CA ALA A 108 10.83 -10.81 5.33
C ALA A 108 11.72 -11.45 6.42
N MET A 109 11.12 -11.85 7.55
CA MET A 109 11.88 -12.49 8.65
C MET A 109 12.38 -13.89 8.31
N LYS A 110 11.51 -14.74 7.74
CA LYS A 110 11.82 -16.15 7.52
C LYS A 110 12.96 -16.34 6.53
N HIS A 111 13.10 -15.38 5.62
CA HIS A 111 14.10 -15.37 4.57
C HIS A 111 15.25 -14.40 4.85
N PHE A 112 15.39 -13.88 6.08
CA PHE A 112 16.59 -13.17 6.50
C PHE A 112 17.76 -14.16 6.68
N PRO A 113 19.00 -13.84 6.27
CA PRO A 113 19.48 -12.54 5.76
C PRO A 113 19.31 -12.31 4.26
N ASP A 114 18.77 -13.26 3.50
CA ASP A 114 18.71 -13.21 2.04
C ASP A 114 17.82 -12.07 1.51
N THR A 115 16.87 -11.60 2.33
CA THR A 115 16.01 -10.44 2.04
C THR A 115 16.62 -9.10 2.44
N ALA A 116 17.78 -9.07 3.13
CA ALA A 116 18.41 -7.84 3.56
C ALA A 116 18.81 -6.96 2.36
N GLY A 117 18.42 -5.69 2.38
CA GLY A 117 18.66 -4.76 1.27
C GLY A 117 17.79 -4.96 0.03
N THR A 118 16.88 -5.95 0.03
CA THR A 118 15.91 -6.17 -1.05
C THR A 118 14.61 -5.37 -0.83
N ARG A 119 13.80 -5.23 -1.88
CA ARG A 119 12.47 -4.61 -1.81
C ARG A 119 11.40 -5.70 -1.67
N ILE A 120 10.72 -5.74 -0.54
CA ILE A 120 9.51 -6.56 -0.37
C ILE A 120 8.28 -5.69 -0.66
N LEU A 121 7.66 -5.95 -1.80
CA LEU A 121 6.50 -5.25 -2.31
C LEU A 121 5.23 -5.91 -1.74
N ALA A 122 4.61 -5.24 -0.76
CA ALA A 122 3.44 -5.76 -0.08
C ALA A 122 2.16 -5.37 -0.82
N ALA A 123 1.71 -6.25 -1.71
CA ALA A 123 0.43 -6.14 -2.41
C ALA A 123 -0.07 -7.52 -2.83
N THR A 124 -1.38 -7.70 -2.89
CA THR A 124 -2.02 -8.92 -3.35
C THR A 124 -1.81 -9.11 -4.86
N ASP A 125 -2.07 -8.07 -5.64
CA ASP A 125 -1.96 -8.05 -7.10
C ASP A 125 -2.01 -6.59 -7.58
N TYR A 126 -1.67 -6.36 -8.85
CA TYR A 126 -2.01 -5.13 -9.55
C TYR A 126 -3.44 -5.19 -10.09
N TYR A 127 -4.21 -4.14 -9.81
CA TYR A 127 -5.59 -3.98 -10.26
C TYR A 127 -5.72 -2.75 -11.14
N SER A 128 -6.35 -2.90 -12.31
CA SER A 128 -6.87 -1.76 -13.03
C SER A 128 -8.14 -1.23 -12.35
N PRO A 129 -8.44 0.08 -12.47
CA PRO A 129 -9.72 0.60 -12.00
C PRO A 129 -10.92 -0.14 -12.61
N ALA A 130 -10.83 -0.60 -13.87
CA ALA A 130 -11.86 -1.40 -14.51
C ALA A 130 -12.14 -2.72 -13.76
N ARG A 131 -11.09 -3.42 -13.33
CA ARG A 131 -11.23 -4.65 -12.53
C ARG A 131 -11.87 -4.37 -11.17
N ILE A 132 -11.43 -3.30 -10.50
CA ILE A 132 -11.96 -2.87 -9.20
C ILE A 132 -13.46 -2.59 -9.29
N VAL A 133 -13.85 -1.81 -10.32
CA VAL A 133 -15.24 -1.48 -10.65
C VAL A 133 -16.05 -2.75 -10.89
N ALA A 134 -15.58 -3.63 -11.78
CA ALA A 134 -16.29 -4.86 -12.12
C ALA A 134 -16.53 -5.77 -10.91
N GLU A 135 -15.49 -6.03 -10.10
CA GLU A 135 -15.60 -6.86 -8.90
C GLU A 135 -16.53 -6.23 -7.84
N LEU A 136 -16.50 -4.91 -7.67
CA LEU A 136 -17.37 -4.21 -6.73
C LEU A 136 -18.85 -4.22 -7.18
N GLN A 137 -19.11 -4.05 -8.48
CA GLN A 137 -20.47 -4.19 -9.03
C GLN A 137 -21.01 -5.60 -8.80
N GLU A 138 -20.18 -6.63 -8.96
CA GLU A 138 -20.59 -8.02 -8.71
C GLU A 138 -20.95 -8.25 -7.23
N VAL A 139 -20.15 -7.71 -6.30
CA VAL A 139 -20.37 -7.85 -4.85
C VAL A 139 -21.63 -7.12 -4.38
N THR A 140 -21.85 -5.91 -4.89
CA THR A 140 -22.88 -4.99 -4.40
C THR A 140 -24.18 -5.07 -5.18
N GLY A 141 -24.14 -5.51 -6.44
CA GLY A 141 -25.26 -5.39 -7.39
C GLY A 141 -25.56 -3.95 -7.82
N LYS A 142 -24.78 -2.96 -7.36
CA LYS A 142 -24.96 -1.55 -7.69
C LYS A 142 -24.13 -1.18 -8.91
N LYS A 143 -24.60 -0.22 -9.71
CA LYS A 143 -23.78 0.42 -10.74
C LYS A 143 -22.64 1.18 -10.06
N VAL A 144 -21.42 1.02 -10.57
CA VAL A 144 -20.24 1.76 -10.12
C VAL A 144 -19.73 2.59 -11.30
N SER A 145 -19.81 3.92 -11.18
CA SER A 145 -19.41 4.85 -12.22
C SER A 145 -18.02 5.39 -11.93
N TYR A 146 -17.04 5.05 -12.76
CA TYR A 146 -15.72 5.68 -12.76
C TYR A 146 -15.79 7.01 -13.51
N VAL A 147 -15.40 8.11 -12.87
CA VAL A 147 -15.55 9.46 -13.43
C VAL A 147 -14.23 10.19 -13.37
N GLU A 148 -13.65 10.45 -14.53
CA GLU A 148 -12.50 11.35 -14.65
C GLU A 148 -12.94 12.78 -14.35
N THR A 149 -12.16 13.46 -13.53
CA THR A 149 -12.49 14.75 -12.96
C THR A 149 -11.32 15.72 -13.18
N PRO A 150 -11.58 16.96 -13.62
CA PRO A 150 -10.55 18.00 -13.69
C PRO A 150 -9.76 18.12 -12.38
N HIS A 151 -8.46 18.40 -12.47
CA HIS A 151 -7.56 18.35 -11.31
C HIS A 151 -7.93 19.32 -10.19
N ASP A 152 -8.45 20.50 -10.55
CA ASP A 152 -8.97 21.49 -9.61
C ASP A 152 -10.21 20.97 -8.88
N VAL A 153 -11.19 20.43 -9.61
CA VAL A 153 -12.41 19.84 -9.03
C VAL A 153 -12.10 18.63 -8.15
N PHE A 154 -11.16 17.78 -8.56
CA PHE A 154 -10.70 16.66 -7.75
C PHE A 154 -10.12 17.14 -6.41
N LYS A 155 -9.27 18.16 -6.45
CA LYS A 155 -8.64 18.76 -5.26
C LYS A 155 -9.62 19.44 -4.33
N GLU A 156 -10.62 20.15 -4.86
CA GLU A 156 -11.70 20.75 -4.06
C GLU A 156 -12.50 19.73 -3.26
N SER A 157 -12.55 18.48 -3.74
CA SER A 157 -13.23 17.39 -3.06
C SER A 157 -12.43 16.77 -1.90
N LEU A 158 -11.23 17.27 -1.62
CA LEU A 158 -10.28 16.76 -0.62
C LEU A 158 -9.97 17.80 0.46
N PRO A 159 -9.53 17.37 1.66
CA PRO A 159 -9.08 18.29 2.71
C PRO A 159 -7.88 19.15 2.24
N GLY A 160 -8.01 20.47 2.39
CA GLY A 160 -7.19 21.46 1.67
C GLY A 160 -5.66 21.26 1.73
N SER A 161 -5.09 20.96 2.89
CA SER A 161 -3.62 20.80 3.02
C SER A 161 -3.07 19.53 2.37
N ALA A 162 -3.90 18.52 2.10
CA ALA A 162 -3.49 17.24 1.51
C ALA A 162 -3.91 17.08 0.04
N ALA A 163 -4.70 18.02 -0.50
CA ALA A 163 -5.31 17.89 -1.82
C ALA A 163 -4.29 17.75 -2.95
N GLN A 164 -3.25 18.59 -2.94
CA GLN A 164 -2.19 18.56 -3.94
C GLN A 164 -1.37 17.26 -3.87
N GLU A 165 -0.96 16.84 -2.67
CA GLU A 165 -0.24 15.58 -2.48
C GLU A 165 -1.07 14.38 -2.91
N MET A 166 -2.38 14.41 -2.68
CA MET A 166 -3.27 13.33 -3.08
C MET A 166 -3.44 13.26 -4.60
N LEU A 167 -3.58 14.41 -5.27
CA LEU A 167 -3.60 14.46 -6.73
C LEU A 167 -2.34 13.80 -7.31
N GLU A 168 -1.16 14.19 -6.82
CA GLU A 168 0.13 13.61 -7.24
C GLU A 168 0.21 12.10 -6.98
N ASN A 169 -0.26 11.64 -5.81
CA ASN A 169 -0.31 10.21 -5.49
C ASN A 169 -1.23 9.42 -6.44
N MET A 170 -2.35 10.00 -6.88
CA MET A 170 -3.26 9.34 -7.83
C MET A 170 -2.67 9.29 -9.23
N LEU A 171 -2.02 10.37 -9.68
CA LEU A 171 -1.36 10.41 -10.99
C LEU A 171 -0.21 9.39 -11.10
N LEU A 172 0.48 9.09 -9.98
CA LEU A 172 1.50 8.06 -9.92
C LEU A 172 0.99 6.66 -10.32
N LEU A 173 -0.32 6.40 -10.19
CA LEU A 173 -0.92 5.11 -10.56
C LEU A 173 -0.91 4.87 -12.08
N GLN A 174 -0.79 5.93 -12.89
CA GLN A 174 -0.75 5.85 -14.34
C GLN A 174 0.67 5.60 -14.85
N ASP A 175 1.60 6.52 -14.59
CA ASP A 175 2.98 6.48 -15.10
C ASP A 175 3.91 7.23 -14.14
N PRO A 176 5.09 6.67 -13.75
CA PRO A 176 5.66 5.37 -14.12
C PRO A 176 4.92 4.15 -13.51
N GLY A 177 3.80 4.37 -12.82
CA GLY A 177 3.06 3.34 -12.10
C GLY A 177 3.57 3.17 -10.67
N TYR A 178 2.71 2.67 -9.77
CA TYR A 178 3.11 2.38 -8.40
C TYR A 178 4.19 1.29 -8.37
N TYR A 179 5.17 1.41 -7.48
CA TYR A 179 6.42 0.63 -7.46
C TYR A 179 7.27 0.74 -8.74
N ALA A 180 6.96 1.68 -9.65
CA ALA A 180 7.50 1.75 -11.01
C ALA A 180 7.20 0.48 -11.85
N GLY A 181 6.06 -0.16 -11.62
CA GLY A 181 5.64 -1.37 -12.35
C GLY A 181 6.46 -2.63 -12.04
N ALA A 182 7.19 -2.64 -10.92
CA ALA A 182 8.01 -3.78 -10.52
C ALA A 182 7.16 -5.05 -10.31
N ASP A 183 7.69 -6.19 -10.72
CA ASP A 183 7.04 -7.50 -10.59
C ASP A 183 6.81 -7.87 -9.12
N LEU A 184 5.58 -8.25 -8.77
CA LEU A 184 5.21 -8.67 -7.42
C LEU A 184 5.59 -10.13 -7.13
N ARG A 185 5.81 -10.97 -8.16
CA ARG A 185 6.08 -12.41 -7.99
C ARG A 185 7.22 -12.71 -7.02
N PRO A 186 8.38 -12.02 -7.04
CA PRO A 186 9.44 -12.27 -6.07
C PRO A 186 8.99 -12.05 -4.62
N SER A 187 8.16 -11.03 -4.35
CA SER A 187 7.66 -10.77 -3.00
C SER A 187 6.58 -11.77 -2.57
N LEU A 188 5.70 -12.14 -3.50
CA LEU A 188 4.64 -13.13 -3.25
C LEU A 188 5.18 -14.54 -3.02
N GLN A 189 6.28 -14.92 -3.69
CA GLN A 189 6.93 -16.22 -3.52
C GLN A 189 7.62 -16.39 -2.16
N LEU A 190 7.86 -15.30 -1.42
CA LEU A 190 8.40 -15.35 -0.07
C LEU A 190 7.33 -15.73 0.98
N LEU A 191 6.05 -15.60 0.65
CA LEU A 191 4.95 -15.93 1.56
C LEU A 191 4.87 -17.45 1.79
N ASP A 192 4.35 -17.85 2.95
CA ASP A 192 4.09 -19.26 3.21
C ASP A 192 2.99 -19.79 2.26
N PRO A 193 2.97 -21.09 1.90
CA PRO A 193 1.99 -21.63 0.94
C PRO A 193 0.51 -21.34 1.28
N ASP A 194 0.21 -21.22 2.57
CA ASP A 194 -1.13 -20.94 3.10
C ASP A 194 -1.41 -19.43 3.30
N ASP A 195 -0.38 -18.59 3.23
CA ASP A 195 -0.49 -17.14 3.36
C ASP A 195 -0.91 -16.53 2.01
N LYS A 196 -2.22 -16.41 1.82
CA LYS A 196 -2.78 -15.74 0.65
C LYS A 196 -3.28 -14.34 1.05
N PRO A 197 -2.67 -13.27 0.52
CA PRO A 197 -3.21 -11.91 0.69
C PRO A 197 -4.65 -11.83 0.18
N VAL A 198 -5.46 -10.98 0.81
CA VAL A 198 -6.88 -10.80 0.48
C VAL A 198 -7.01 -10.19 -0.90
N THR A 199 -7.82 -10.80 -1.76
CA THR A 199 -8.21 -10.22 -3.04
C THR A 199 -9.18 -9.07 -2.85
N TRP A 200 -9.20 -8.09 -3.76
CA TRP A 200 -10.12 -6.97 -3.70
C TRP A 200 -11.59 -7.40 -3.57
N LYS A 201 -12.07 -8.32 -4.42
CA LYS A 201 -13.43 -8.87 -4.32
C LYS A 201 -13.77 -9.42 -2.92
N ALA A 202 -12.86 -10.16 -2.30
CA ALA A 202 -13.06 -10.69 -0.95
C ALA A 202 -13.10 -9.57 0.10
N PHE A 203 -12.22 -8.57 0.01
CA PHE A 203 -12.25 -7.38 0.87
C PHE A 203 -13.58 -6.62 0.72
N ALA A 204 -14.01 -6.36 -0.51
CA ALA A 204 -15.26 -5.67 -0.80
C ALA A 204 -16.47 -6.43 -0.24
N GLN A 205 -16.48 -7.77 -0.34
CA GLN A 205 -17.51 -8.63 0.21
C GLN A 205 -17.54 -8.61 1.75
N GLN A 206 -16.39 -8.59 2.40
CA GLN A 206 -16.28 -8.51 3.87
C GLN A 206 -16.76 -7.16 4.40
N ASN A 207 -16.61 -6.09 3.61
CA ASN A 207 -17.03 -4.73 3.94
C ASN A 207 -18.35 -4.34 3.24
N LYS A 208 -19.22 -5.32 2.96
CA LYS A 208 -20.43 -5.09 2.16
C LYS A 208 -21.34 -4.01 2.74
N ASP A 209 -21.43 -3.92 4.06
CA ASP A 209 -22.18 -2.92 4.83
C ASP A 209 -21.74 -1.48 4.53
N LYS A 210 -20.47 -1.27 4.16
CA LYS A 210 -19.95 0.07 3.84
C LYS A 210 -20.49 0.62 2.53
N TRP A 211 -20.96 -0.25 1.63
CA TRP A 211 -21.43 0.12 0.29
C TRP A 211 -22.95 0.32 0.19
N GLU A 212 -23.71 -0.08 1.22
CA GLU A 212 -25.18 0.05 1.24
C GLU A 212 -25.64 1.47 1.49
#